data_AF-A0A0J6VLE2-F1
#
_entry.id   AF-A0A0J6VLE2-F1
#
_cell.length_a   1.000
_cell.length_b   1.000
_cell.length_c   1.000
_cell.angle_alpha   90.00
_cell.angle_beta   90.00
_cell.angle_gamma   90.00
#
_symmetry.space_group_name_H-M   'P 1'
#
loop_
_entity.id
_entity.type
_entity.pdbx_description
1 polymer ?
#
loop_
_entity_poly.entity_id
_entity_poly.type
_entity_poly.pdbx_seq_one_letter_code
_entity_poly.pdbx_strand_id
1 'polypeptide(L)'
;MIDFWTQRDYPVLLAVVRLFMHTGDTSIPVSHVQRLSQLPKPDVQLALQALYSQPYLREDGKQVNAAGEFQYVGAPNGEALRLAGAWPTPENLLERLVAALESAGEDDSREPEERHKLKQAALWLRGAFSQVALGALGGAGGNIISGG
;
A
#
# COMPACT_ATOMS: atom_id res chain seq x y z
N MET A 1 9.39 18.09 12.85
CA MET A 1 9.34 17.83 11.40
C MET A 1 7.88 17.99 10.96
N ILE A 2 7.60 18.69 9.86
CA ILE A 2 6.23 18.84 9.37
C ILE A 2 5.84 17.55 8.64
N ASP A 3 4.69 16.98 9.00
CA ASP A 3 4.17 15.74 8.42
C ASP A 3 3.36 16.03 7.14
N PHE A 4 4.09 16.30 6.04
CA PHE A 4 3.47 16.53 4.74
C PHE A 4 2.79 15.29 4.17
N TRP A 5 3.25 14.08 4.54
CA TRP A 5 2.64 12.85 4.07
C TRP A 5 1.20 12.75 4.56
N THR A 6 0.99 12.77 5.87
CA THR A 6 -0.35 12.56 6.46
C THR A 6 -1.28 13.73 6.15
N GLN A 7 -0.75 14.96 6.10
CA GLN A 7 -1.57 16.17 5.95
C GLN A 7 -1.87 16.55 4.50
N ARG A 8 -1.05 16.12 3.52
CA ARG A 8 -1.14 16.59 2.14
C ARG A 8 -1.08 15.45 1.12
N ASP A 9 -0.02 14.65 1.15
CA ASP A 9 0.25 13.70 0.06
C ASP A 9 -0.69 12.48 0.11
N TYR A 10 -0.91 11.94 1.32
CA TYR A 10 -1.76 10.79 1.54
C TYR A 10 -3.25 11.05 1.22
N PRO A 11 -3.87 12.18 1.64
CA PRO A 11 -5.22 12.53 1.21
C PRO A 11 -5.39 12.61 -0.31
N VAL A 12 -4.38 13.11 -1.03
CA VAL A 12 -4.39 13.17 -2.51
C VAL A 12 -4.28 11.77 -3.11
N LEU A 13 -3.36 10.93 -2.61
CA LEU A 13 -3.23 9.54 -3.04
C LEU A 13 -4.54 8.77 -2.84
N LEU A 14 -5.17 8.93 -1.68
CA LEU A 14 -6.45 8.31 -1.36
C LEU A 14 -7.57 8.76 -2.30
N ALA A 15 -7.61 10.05 -2.65
CA ALA A 15 -8.56 10.58 -3.62
C ALA A 15 -8.36 9.98 -5.02
N VAL A 16 -7.12 9.90 -5.50
CA VAL A 16 -6.79 9.28 -6.80
C VAL A 16 -7.21 7.82 -6.82
N VAL A 17 -6.87 7.05 -5.78
CA VAL A 17 -7.24 5.63 -5.68
C VAL A 17 -8.76 5.46 -5.65
N ARG A 18 -9.49 6.26 -4.87
CA ARG A 18 -10.95 6.18 -4.82
C ARG A 18 -11.60 6.47 -6.18
N LEU A 19 -11.11 7.47 -6.89
CA LEU A 19 -11.60 7.80 -8.23
C LEU A 19 -11.32 6.65 -9.20
N PHE A 20 -10.10 6.12 -9.22
CA PHE A 20 -9.72 4.97 -10.04
C PHE A 20 -10.59 3.74 -9.75
N MET A 21 -10.80 3.40 -8.48
CA MET A 21 -11.61 2.24 -8.09
C MET A 21 -13.09 2.41 -8.46
N HIS A 22 -13.57 3.65 -8.54
CA HIS A 22 -14.97 3.94 -8.88
C HIS A 22 -15.22 3.98 -10.40
N THR A 23 -14.28 4.54 -11.18
CA THR A 23 -14.49 4.78 -12.62
C THR A 23 -13.72 3.84 -13.53
N GLY A 24 -12.58 3.30 -13.06
CA GLY A 24 -11.63 2.53 -13.89
C GLY A 24 -10.80 3.40 -14.83
N ASP A 25 -10.92 4.73 -14.77
CA ASP A 25 -10.24 5.63 -15.70
C ASP A 25 -8.73 5.66 -15.44
N THR A 26 -7.96 5.49 -16.51
CA THR A 26 -6.48 5.59 -16.45
C THR A 26 -5.97 7.02 -16.58
N SER A 27 -6.86 7.99 -16.79
CA SER A 27 -6.56 9.42 -16.88
C SER A 27 -7.61 10.19 -16.06
N ILE A 28 -7.22 10.62 -14.85
CA ILE A 28 -8.13 11.17 -13.85
C ILE A 28 -7.97 12.70 -13.80
N PRO A 29 -9.05 13.49 -13.96
CA PRO A 29 -8.97 14.95 -13.88
C PRO A 29 -8.54 15.42 -12.49
N VAL A 30 -7.55 16.32 -12.42
CA VAL A 30 -7.06 16.86 -11.14
C VAL A 30 -8.14 17.65 -10.41
N SER A 31 -9.09 18.25 -11.13
CA SER A 31 -10.26 18.93 -10.52
C SER A 31 -11.14 17.98 -9.70
N HIS A 32 -11.22 16.70 -10.07
CA HIS A 32 -11.92 15.68 -9.30
C HIS A 32 -11.12 15.27 -8.07
N VAL A 33 -9.81 15.10 -8.22
CA VAL A 33 -8.88 14.81 -7.12
C VAL A 33 -8.92 15.91 -6.06
N GLN A 34 -8.87 17.18 -6.49
CA GLN A 34 -8.97 18.34 -5.60
C GLN A 34 -10.28 18.34 -4.82
N ARG A 35 -11.41 18.10 -5.50
CA ARG A 35 -12.73 18.05 -4.87
C ARG A 35 -12.83 16.95 -3.81
N LEU A 36 -12.28 15.77 -4.11
CA LEU A 36 -12.37 14.62 -3.22
C LEU A 36 -11.38 14.67 -2.06
N SER A 37 -10.19 15.23 -2.27
CA SER A 37 -9.17 15.42 -1.21
C SER A 37 -9.49 16.61 -0.29
N GLN A 38 -10.34 17.55 -0.73
CA GLN A 38 -10.68 18.79 -0.02
C GLN A 38 -9.47 19.68 0.28
N LEU A 39 -8.39 19.54 -0.52
CA LEU A 39 -7.19 20.35 -0.41
C LEU A 39 -7.19 21.50 -1.43
N PRO A 40 -6.52 22.62 -1.13
CA PRO A 40 -6.38 23.70 -2.08
C PRO A 40 -5.49 23.27 -3.26
N LYS A 41 -5.73 23.85 -4.44
CA LYS A 41 -5.01 23.48 -5.68
C LYS A 41 -3.47 23.45 -5.51
N PRO A 42 -2.80 24.43 -4.87
CA PRO A 42 -1.34 24.40 -4.71
C PRO A 42 -0.86 23.16 -3.95
N ASP A 43 -1.58 22.77 -2.90
CA ASP A 43 -1.24 21.59 -2.09
C ASP A 43 -1.43 20.30 -2.88
N VAL A 44 -2.49 20.21 -3.69
CA VAL A 44 -2.71 19.08 -4.59
C VAL A 44 -1.58 18.98 -5.62
N GLN A 45 -1.13 20.09 -6.20
CA GLN A 45 -0.04 20.09 -7.18
C GLN A 45 1.29 19.63 -6.57
N LEU A 46 1.62 20.12 -5.37
CA LEU A 46 2.82 19.69 -4.64
C LEU A 46 2.76 18.23 -4.23
N ALA A 47 1.59 17.75 -3.78
CA ALA A 47 1.37 16.35 -3.48
C ALA A 47 1.55 15.47 -4.70
N LEU A 48 0.96 15.83 -5.85
CA LEU A 48 1.13 15.08 -7.09
C LEU A 48 2.59 15.02 -7.50
N GLN A 49 3.34 16.12 -7.37
CA GLN A 49 4.77 16.11 -7.65
C GLN A 49 5.53 15.13 -6.74
N ALA A 50 5.22 15.09 -5.44
CA ALA A 50 5.79 14.12 -4.51
C ALA A 50 5.38 12.67 -4.86
N LEU A 51 4.11 12.43 -5.19
CA LEU A 51 3.56 11.13 -5.56
C LEU A 51 4.01 10.63 -6.94
N TYR A 52 4.58 11.48 -7.78
CA TYR A 52 5.26 11.08 -9.02
C TYR A 52 6.78 10.91 -8.83
N SER A 53 7.36 11.56 -7.80
CA SER A 53 8.78 11.36 -7.44
C SER A 53 9.04 9.97 -6.87
N GLN A 54 8.04 9.39 -6.21
CA GLN A 54 7.95 7.96 -5.95
C GLN A 54 6.96 7.37 -6.95
N PRO A 55 7.17 6.18 -7.53
CA PRO A 55 6.39 5.70 -8.67
C PRO A 55 4.96 5.22 -8.33
N TYR A 56 4.24 5.89 -7.42
CA TYR A 56 2.89 5.55 -6.98
C TYR A 56 1.83 5.73 -8.07
N LEU A 57 2.01 6.74 -8.92
CA LEU A 57 1.12 7.06 -10.02
C LEU A 57 1.81 6.77 -11.34
N ARG A 58 1.07 6.22 -12.29
CA ARG A 58 1.63 5.91 -13.60
C ARG A 58 1.72 7.16 -14.47
N GLU A 59 2.71 7.16 -15.37
CA GLU A 59 2.97 8.24 -16.31
C GLU A 59 1.97 8.25 -17.49
N ASP A 60 1.39 7.10 -17.84
CA ASP A 60 0.30 7.04 -18.81
C ASP A 60 -0.96 7.69 -18.24
N GLY A 61 -1.58 8.57 -19.03
CA GLY A 61 -2.73 9.38 -18.60
C GLY A 61 -2.36 10.66 -17.85
N LYS A 62 -1.09 10.85 -17.48
CA LYS A 62 -0.58 12.12 -16.93
C LYS A 62 -0.58 13.20 -18.00
N GLN A 63 -1.14 14.37 -17.67
CA GLN A 63 -1.09 15.55 -18.55
C GLN A 63 -0.77 16.79 -17.72
N VAL A 64 0.21 17.57 -18.18
CA VAL A 64 0.60 18.85 -17.59
C VAL A 64 0.39 19.98 -18.59
N ASN A 65 -0.03 21.15 -18.11
CA ASN A 65 -0.17 22.34 -18.94
C ASN A 65 1.20 23.02 -19.20
N ALA A 66 1.22 24.08 -20.00
CA ALA A 66 2.44 24.83 -20.31
C ALA A 66 3.11 25.49 -19.08
N ALA A 67 2.37 25.68 -17.99
CA ALA A 67 2.89 26.18 -16.71
C ALA A 67 3.42 25.06 -15.80
N GLY A 68 3.40 23.80 -16.27
CA GLY A 68 3.84 22.64 -15.50
C GLY A 68 2.83 22.12 -14.49
N GLU A 69 1.59 22.61 -14.50
CA GLU A 69 0.54 22.14 -13.58
C GLU A 69 -0.14 20.89 -14.13
N PHE A 70 -0.33 19.88 -13.28
CA PHE A 70 -1.10 18.68 -13.57
C PHE A 70 -2.56 19.04 -13.89
N GLN A 71 -3.02 18.62 -15.06
CA GLN A 71 -4.42 18.66 -15.49
C GLN A 71 -5.08 17.29 -15.31
N TYR A 72 -4.32 16.23 -15.60
CA TYR A 72 -4.73 14.84 -15.42
C TYR A 72 -3.61 14.05 -14.76
N VAL A 73 -3.99 13.02 -13.99
CA VAL A 73 -3.08 12.08 -13.35
C VAL A 73 -3.37 10.68 -13.85
N GLY A 74 -2.31 9.88 -13.97
CA GLY A 74 -2.41 8.48 -14.37
C GLY A 74 -2.97 7.60 -13.25
N ALA A 75 -3.27 6.35 -13.61
CA ALA A 75 -3.77 5.37 -12.67
C ALA A 75 -2.77 5.09 -11.52
N PRO A 76 -3.27 4.77 -10.30
CA PRO A 76 -2.42 4.31 -9.21
C PRO A 76 -1.81 2.93 -9.51
N ASN A 77 -0.60 2.70 -9.03
CA ASN A 77 0.04 1.39 -9.09
C ASN A 77 -0.40 0.48 -7.91
N GLY A 78 0.08 -0.77 -7.87
CA GLY A 78 -0.28 -1.71 -6.80
C GLY A 78 0.23 -1.33 -5.40
N GLU A 79 1.25 -0.47 -5.28
CA GLU A 79 1.70 0.06 -3.99
C GLU A 79 0.77 1.15 -3.47
N ALA A 80 0.37 2.09 -4.34
CA ALA A 80 -0.64 3.09 -4.06
C ALA A 80 -1.97 2.47 -3.63
N LEU A 81 -2.40 1.39 -4.30
CA LEU A 81 -3.60 0.65 -3.93
C LEU A 81 -3.51 -0.01 -2.55
N ARG A 82 -2.33 -0.52 -2.17
CA ARG A 82 -2.09 -1.10 -0.84
C ARG A 82 -2.06 -0.03 0.25
N LEU A 83 -1.36 1.09 0.01
CA LEU A 83 -1.31 2.21 0.94
C LEU A 83 -2.69 2.82 1.20
N ALA A 84 -3.52 2.93 0.18
CA ALA A 84 -4.89 3.40 0.30
C ALA A 84 -5.88 2.35 0.86
N GLY A 85 -5.40 1.13 1.17
CA GLY A 85 -6.21 0.03 1.68
C GLY A 85 -7.19 -0.59 0.68
N ALA A 86 -7.07 -0.24 -0.62
CA ALA A 86 -7.91 -0.79 -1.68
C ALA A 86 -7.50 -2.23 -2.03
N TRP A 87 -6.21 -2.54 -1.93
CA TRP A 87 -5.67 -3.89 -2.09
C TRP A 87 -5.12 -4.43 -0.77
N PRO A 88 -5.18 -5.75 -0.52
CA PRO A 88 -4.62 -6.33 0.68
C PRO A 88 -3.08 -6.20 0.67
N THR A 89 -2.50 -5.96 1.85
CA THR A 89 -1.06 -5.99 2.01
C THR A 89 -0.56 -7.44 2.05
N PRO A 90 0.74 -7.70 1.78
CA PRO A 90 1.32 -9.04 1.94
C PRO A 90 1.08 -9.63 3.32
N GLU A 91 1.13 -8.80 4.37
CA GLU A 91 0.89 -9.19 5.77
C GLU A 91 -0.56 -9.62 5.95
N ASN A 92 -1.53 -8.81 5.49
CA ASN A 92 -2.95 -9.15 5.54
C ASN A 92 -3.27 -10.40 4.73
N LEU A 93 -2.61 -10.62 3.58
CA LEU A 93 -2.77 -11.84 2.79
C LEU A 93 -2.24 -13.07 3.55
N LEU A 94 -1.08 -12.93 4.19
CA LEU A 94 -0.51 -14.00 4.99
C LEU A 94 -1.38 -14.33 6.20
N GLU A 95 -1.87 -13.33 6.92
CA GLU A 95 -2.79 -13.52 8.04
C GLU A 95 -4.06 -14.25 7.60
N ARG A 96 -4.64 -13.87 6.46
CA ARG A 96 -5.79 -14.57 5.87
C ARG A 96 -5.46 -16.01 5.50
N LEU A 97 -4.27 -16.27 4.96
CA LEU A 97 -3.82 -17.63 4.63
C LEU A 97 -3.64 -18.48 5.90
N VAL A 98 -2.98 -17.93 6.92
CA VAL A 98 -2.81 -18.60 8.22
C VAL A 98 -4.16 -18.92 8.83
N ALA A 99 -5.09 -17.96 8.86
CA ALA A 99 -6.43 -18.17 9.38
C ALA A 99 -7.21 -19.24 8.60
N ALA A 100 -7.08 -19.28 7.27
CA ALA A 100 -7.71 -20.31 6.46
C ALA A 100 -7.15 -21.71 6.75
N LEU A 101 -5.85 -21.83 6.99
CA LEU A 101 -5.20 -23.09 7.37
C LEU A 101 -5.59 -23.55 8.78
N GLU A 102 -5.68 -22.62 9.74
CA GLU A 102 -6.14 -22.90 11.10
C GLU A 102 -7.59 -23.40 11.08
N SER A 103 -8.48 -22.69 10.38
CA SER A 103 -9.89 -23.08 10.23
C SER A 103 -10.04 -24.45 9.56
N ALA A 104 -9.28 -24.71 8.49
CA ALA A 104 -9.29 -26.01 7.84
C ALA A 104 -8.69 -27.13 8.73
N GLY A 105 -7.77 -26.81 9.63
CA GLY A 105 -7.25 -27.75 10.62
C GLY A 105 -8.24 -28.05 11.75
N GLU A 106 -9.18 -27.16 12.02
CA GLU A 106 -10.21 -27.33 13.03
C GLU A 106 -11.41 -28.15 12.53
N ASP A 107 -11.63 -28.20 11.23
CA ASP A 107 -12.70 -28.94 10.55
C ASP A 107 -12.68 -30.45 10.87
N ASP A 108 -13.65 -30.90 11.68
CA ASP A 108 -13.81 -32.29 12.11
C ASP A 108 -14.27 -33.24 10.99
N SER A 109 -14.68 -32.72 9.82
CA SER A 109 -15.03 -33.56 8.66
C SER A 109 -13.81 -34.11 7.92
N ARG A 110 -12.61 -33.63 8.26
CA ARG A 110 -11.34 -34.03 7.64
C ARG A 110 -10.60 -35.09 8.44
N GLU A 111 -9.77 -35.85 7.75
CA GLU A 111 -8.92 -36.85 8.37
C GLU A 111 -7.98 -36.22 9.42
N PRO A 112 -7.76 -36.86 10.59
CA PRO A 112 -6.94 -36.30 11.66
C PRO A 112 -5.52 -35.93 11.23
N GLU A 113 -4.92 -36.70 10.31
CA GLU A 113 -3.59 -36.44 9.77
C GLU A 113 -3.57 -35.17 8.91
N GLU A 114 -4.59 -34.96 8.09
CA GLU A 114 -4.73 -33.75 7.26
C GLU A 114 -4.89 -32.50 8.14
N ARG A 115 -5.74 -32.59 9.17
CA ARG A 115 -5.94 -31.52 10.15
C ARG A 115 -4.63 -31.14 10.84
N HIS A 116 -3.84 -32.13 11.22
CA HIS A 116 -2.54 -31.91 11.86
C HIS A 116 -1.55 -31.20 10.91
N LYS A 117 -1.47 -31.62 9.65
CA LYS A 117 -0.63 -30.99 8.62
C LYS A 117 -1.01 -29.53 8.39
N LEU A 118 -2.31 -29.23 8.35
CA LEU A 118 -2.81 -27.86 8.17
C LEU A 118 -2.43 -26.94 9.34
N LYS A 119 -2.59 -27.42 10.59
CA LYS A 119 -2.16 -26.69 11.78
C LYS A 119 -0.64 -26.47 11.82
N GLN A 120 0.14 -27.48 11.44
CA GLN A 120 1.61 -27.35 11.35
C GLN A 120 2.02 -26.32 10.29
N ALA A 121 1.37 -26.32 9.12
CA ALA A 121 1.63 -25.34 8.07
C ALA A 121 1.33 -23.91 8.53
N ALA A 122 0.22 -23.70 9.24
CA ALA A 122 -0.15 -22.40 9.80
C ALA A 122 0.90 -21.89 10.82
N LEU A 123 1.34 -22.77 11.73
CA LEU A 123 2.38 -22.46 12.72
C LEU A 123 3.71 -22.10 12.06
N TRP A 124 4.13 -22.85 11.04
CA TRP A 124 5.36 -22.59 10.32
C TRP A 124 5.33 -21.23 9.62
N LEU A 125 4.23 -20.89 8.92
CA LEU A 125 4.07 -19.60 8.25
C LEU A 125 4.13 -18.42 9.22
N ARG A 126 3.45 -18.53 10.37
CA ARG A 126 3.46 -17.49 11.41
C ARG A 126 4.87 -17.29 11.99
N GLY A 127 5.62 -18.39 12.19
CA GLY A 127 7.00 -18.36 12.65
C GLY A 127 7.96 -17.71 11.64
N ALA A 128 7.88 -18.12 10.36
CA ALA A 128 8.73 -17.58 9.30
C ALA A 128 8.56 -16.06 9.12
N PHE A 129 7.31 -15.57 9.17
CA PHE A 129 7.02 -14.14 9.06
C PHE A 129 7.57 -13.33 10.23
N SER A 130 7.42 -13.85 11.46
CA SER A 130 7.96 -13.19 12.66
C SER A 130 9.47 -12.97 12.57
N GLN A 131 10.21 -13.91 11.98
CA GLN A 131 11.66 -13.78 11.79
C GLN A 131 12.02 -12.70 10.76
N VAL A 132 11.29 -12.59 9.65
CA VAL A 132 11.51 -11.55 8.64
C VAL A 132 11.23 -10.16 9.21
N ALA A 133 10.13 -9.99 9.94
CA ALA A 133 9.78 -8.73 10.57
C ALA A 133 10.84 -8.29 11.60
N LEU A 134 11.32 -9.20 12.44
CA LEU A 134 12.40 -8.92 13.39
C LEU A 134 13.73 -8.57 12.70
N GLY A 135 14.06 -9.26 11.60
CA GLY A 135 15.27 -8.97 10.81
C GLY A 135 15.24 -7.57 10.17
N ALA A 136 14.09 -7.15 9.65
CA ALA A 136 13.91 -5.81 9.10
C ALA A 136 14.02 -4.71 10.16
N LEU A 137 13.56 -4.97 11.39
CA LEU A 137 13.67 -4.02 12.52
C LEU A 137 15.07 -3.99 13.14
N GLY A 138 15.78 -5.12 13.18
CA GLY A 138 17.14 -5.22 13.71
C GLY A 138 18.22 -4.70 12.76
N GLY A 139 17.99 -4.73 11.45
CA GLY A 139 18.97 -4.32 10.43
C GLY A 139 19.15 -2.81 10.25
N ALA A 140 18.23 -1.97 10.75
CA ALA A 140 18.28 -0.52 10.59
C ALA A 140 18.97 0.24 11.75
N GLY A 141 19.54 -0.45 12.75
CA GLY A 141 20.11 0.18 13.95
C GLY A 141 21.52 -0.24 14.37
N GLY A 142 22.21 -1.09 13.60
CA GLY A 142 23.46 -1.73 14.05
C GLY A 142 24.67 -1.43 13.18
N ASN A 143 25.12 -0.17 13.11
CA ASN A 143 26.48 0.16 12.69
C ASN A 143 26.88 1.58 13.15
N ILE A 144 27.14 1.73 14.45
CA ILE A 144 28.12 2.69 15.00
C ILE A 144 28.48 2.22 16.40
N ILE A 145 29.40 1.25 16.49
CA ILE A 145 30.43 1.11 17.54
C ILE A 145 31.38 0.00 17.03
N SER A 146 32.70 0.27 17.13
CA SER A 146 33.86 -0.51 16.67
C SER A 146 34.31 -0.13 15.25
N GLY A 147 35.48 0.45 14.99
CA GLY A 147 36.59 0.88 15.85
C GLY A 147 37.69 1.48 14.95
N GLY A 148 38.52 2.36 15.52
CA GLY A 148 39.67 2.99 14.86
C GLY A 148 40.05 4.30 15.54
#